data_AF-A0A931E6X9-F1
#
_entry.id   AF-A0A931E6X9-F1
#
_cell.length_a   1.000
_cell.length_b   1.000
_cell.length_c   1.000
_cell.angle_alpha   90.00
_cell.angle_beta   90.00
_cell.angle_gamma   90.00
#
_symmetry.space_group_name_H-M   'P 1'
#
loop_
_entity.id
_entity.type
_entity.pdbx_description
1 polymer ?
#
loop_
_entity_poly.entity_id
_entity_poly.type
_entity_poly.pdbx_seq_one_letter_code
_entity_poly.pdbx_strand_id
1 'polypeptide(L)'
;MDINQAIEHANAFVIPGLLVDDQSIIGEVNKNCDAIKTLLDAWKEAPLGQEPVEFSVIQQLADRTRSLCDTYGVERLRNHRGVGLSRGLSNDDLATAVAKMQRRRPKAVYKTAGPLLNDLQIAYVEKSVSGTVLGIDIETTSRFPELGYIVNVGFEFWNL
;
A
#
# COMPACT_ATOMS: atom_id res chain seq x y z
N MET A 1 -2.24 -9.43 -11.66
CA MET A 1 -3.50 -10.08 -12.06
C MET A 1 -4.38 -9.07 -12.82
N ASP A 2 -5.28 -9.50 -13.72
CA ASP A 2 -6.32 -8.58 -14.24
C ASP A 2 -7.51 -8.47 -13.27
N ILE A 3 -8.42 -7.50 -13.50
CA ILE A 3 -9.51 -7.24 -12.57
C ILE A 3 -10.52 -8.38 -12.47
N ASN A 4 -10.88 -9.03 -13.58
CA ASN A 4 -11.87 -10.12 -13.57
C ASN A 4 -11.29 -11.34 -12.85
N GLN A 5 -10.03 -11.66 -13.12
CA GLN A 5 -9.29 -12.70 -12.40
C GLN A 5 -9.22 -12.40 -10.90
N ALA A 6 -9.01 -11.14 -10.50
CA ALA A 6 -8.96 -10.76 -9.10
C ALA A 6 -10.32 -10.88 -8.41
N ILE A 7 -11.42 -10.55 -9.10
CA ILE A 7 -12.79 -10.74 -8.61
C ILE A 7 -13.09 -12.23 -8.43
N GLU A 8 -12.76 -13.06 -9.42
CA GLU A 8 -12.94 -14.51 -9.34
C GLU A 8 -12.14 -15.09 -8.17
N HIS A 9 -10.86 -14.70 -8.04
CA HIS A 9 -9.99 -15.14 -6.95
C HIS A 9 -10.50 -14.71 -5.57
N ALA A 10 -11.00 -13.48 -5.43
CA ALA A 10 -11.55 -12.99 -4.17
C ALA A 10 -12.82 -13.76 -3.75
N ASN A 11 -13.62 -14.23 -4.70
CA ASN A 11 -14.83 -15.00 -4.42
C ASN A 11 -14.58 -16.53 -4.37
N ALA A 12 -13.41 -16.99 -4.80
CA ALA A 12 -13.07 -18.41 -4.79
C ALA A 12 -12.94 -18.94 -3.34
N PHE A 13 -13.38 -20.18 -3.16
CA PHE A 13 -13.18 -20.91 -1.91
C PHE A 13 -11.80 -21.56 -1.91
N VAL A 14 -10.95 -21.20 -0.95
CA VAL A 14 -9.66 -21.88 -0.74
C VAL A 14 -9.91 -23.16 0.05
N ILE A 15 -9.59 -24.31 -0.55
CA ILE A 15 -9.74 -25.61 0.12
C ILE A 15 -8.53 -25.82 1.05
N PRO A 16 -8.71 -25.83 2.39
CA PRO A 16 -7.58 -25.86 3.33
C PRO A 16 -6.65 -27.07 3.17
N GLY A 17 -7.17 -28.20 2.69
CA GLY A 17 -6.40 -29.43 2.46
C GLY A 17 -5.44 -29.39 1.26
N LEU A 18 -5.44 -28.32 0.45
CA LEU A 18 -4.51 -28.15 -0.67
C LEU A 18 -3.24 -27.37 -0.29
N LEU A 19 -3.22 -26.71 0.87
CA LEU A 19 -2.08 -25.92 1.36
C LEU A 19 -1.27 -26.75 2.35
N VAL A 20 -0.52 -27.71 1.81
CA VAL A 20 0.17 -28.75 2.59
C VAL A 20 1.63 -28.43 2.90
N ASP A 21 2.22 -27.46 2.19
CA ASP A 21 3.61 -27.07 2.36
C ASP A 21 3.82 -25.54 2.31
N ASP A 22 4.99 -25.11 2.80
CA ASP A 22 5.40 -23.72 2.89
C ASP A 22 5.33 -22.97 1.54
N GLN A 23 5.65 -23.64 0.43
CA GLN A 23 5.63 -23.04 -0.91
C GLN A 23 4.19 -22.80 -1.39
N SER A 24 3.30 -23.75 -1.16
CA SER A 24 1.87 -23.64 -1.49
C SER A 24 1.22 -22.49 -0.73
N ILE A 25 1.54 -22.34 0.55
CA ILE A 25 1.04 -21.25 1.41
C ILE A 25 1.56 -19.90 0.93
N ILE A 26 2.87 -19.77 0.69
CA ILE A 26 3.46 -18.53 0.16
C ILE A 26 2.89 -18.17 -1.21
N GLY A 27 2.69 -19.17 -2.08
CA GLY A 27 2.09 -18.99 -3.39
C GLY A 27 0.69 -18.38 -3.28
N GLU A 28 -0.12 -18.89 -2.37
CA GLU A 28 -1.46 -18.38 -2.12
C GLU A 28 -1.46 -16.98 -1.48
N VAL A 29 -0.58 -16.73 -0.51
CA VAL A 29 -0.40 -15.38 0.07
C VAL A 29 -0.04 -14.36 -1.02
N ASN A 30 0.90 -14.69 -1.91
CA ASN A 30 1.30 -13.79 -2.99
C ASN A 30 0.15 -13.52 -3.97
N LYS A 31 -0.63 -14.55 -4.33
CA LYS A 31 -1.83 -14.39 -5.18
C LYS A 31 -2.87 -13.50 -4.52
N ASN A 32 -3.12 -13.68 -3.22
CA ASN A 32 -4.02 -12.82 -2.48
C ASN A 32 -3.52 -11.37 -2.46
N CYS A 33 -2.23 -11.14 -2.20
CA CYS A 33 -1.66 -9.79 -2.22
C CYS A 33 -1.79 -9.11 -3.58
N ASP A 34 -1.57 -9.84 -4.69
CA ASP A 34 -1.75 -9.33 -6.06
C ASP A 34 -3.23 -8.98 -6.31
N ALA A 35 -4.16 -9.87 -5.95
CA ALA A 35 -5.59 -9.62 -6.08
C ALA A 35 -6.07 -8.44 -5.22
N ILE A 36 -5.64 -8.34 -3.95
CA ILE A 36 -5.95 -7.19 -3.07
C ILE A 36 -5.48 -5.89 -3.71
N LYS A 37 -4.24 -5.87 -4.22
CA LYS A 37 -3.69 -4.69 -4.89
C LYS A 37 -4.52 -4.30 -6.11
N THR A 38 -4.79 -5.24 -7.01
CA THR A 38 -5.59 -4.99 -8.22
C THR A 38 -6.98 -4.46 -7.89
N LEU A 39 -7.68 -5.08 -6.93
CA LEU A 39 -9.03 -4.67 -6.53
C LEU A 39 -9.02 -3.31 -5.83
N LEU A 40 -8.05 -3.05 -4.94
CA LEU A 40 -7.96 -1.79 -4.22
C LEU A 40 -7.62 -0.62 -5.13
N ASP A 41 -6.71 -0.82 -6.09
CA ASP A 41 -6.37 0.20 -7.08
C ASP A 41 -7.59 0.52 -7.95
N ALA A 42 -8.29 -0.51 -8.47
CA ALA A 42 -9.50 -0.32 -9.26
C ALA A 42 -10.65 0.33 -8.45
N TRP A 43 -10.80 -0.01 -7.17
CA TRP A 43 -11.78 0.60 -6.28
C TRP A 43 -11.49 2.09 -6.04
N LYS A 44 -10.21 2.47 -5.86
CA LYS A 44 -9.81 3.88 -5.66
C LYS A 44 -9.98 4.74 -6.91
N GLU A 45 -9.79 4.15 -8.09
CA GLU A 45 -9.87 4.85 -9.37
C GLU A 45 -11.32 4.98 -9.88
N ALA A 46 -12.23 4.14 -9.39
CA ALA A 46 -13.63 4.14 -9.81
C ALA A 46 -14.38 5.39 -9.33
N PRO A 47 -15.31 5.93 -10.14
CA PRO A 47 -16.27 6.92 -9.67
C PRO A 47 -17.11 6.35 -8.52
N LEU A 48 -17.51 7.22 -7.58
CA LEU A 48 -18.35 6.83 -6.45
C LEU A 48 -19.63 6.12 -6.93
N GLY A 49 -19.87 4.91 -6.42
CA GLY A 49 -21.01 4.06 -6.78
C GLY A 49 -20.85 3.28 -8.09
N GLN A 50 -19.68 3.33 -8.71
CA GLN A 50 -19.31 2.54 -9.90
C GLN A 50 -18.09 1.65 -9.63
N GLU A 51 -17.84 1.34 -8.37
CA GLU A 51 -16.76 0.48 -7.96
C GLU A 51 -16.98 -0.95 -8.49
N PRO A 52 -15.90 -1.64 -8.92
CA PRO A 52 -16.01 -2.97 -9.52
C PRO A 52 -16.46 -4.04 -8.53
N VAL A 53 -16.24 -3.80 -7.24
CA VAL A 53 -16.62 -4.65 -6.12
C VAL A 53 -16.98 -3.80 -4.91
N GLU A 54 -17.82 -4.34 -4.03
CA GLU A 54 -17.99 -3.81 -2.68
C GLU A 54 -16.65 -3.86 -1.93
N PHE A 55 -16.36 -2.83 -1.13
CA PHE A 55 -15.11 -2.76 -0.37
C PHE A 55 -14.95 -3.96 0.59
N SER A 56 -16.06 -4.52 1.07
CA SER A 56 -16.07 -5.69 1.93
C SER A 56 -15.43 -6.93 1.29
N VAL A 57 -15.46 -7.06 -0.05
CA VAL A 57 -14.79 -8.16 -0.75
C VAL A 57 -13.27 -8.08 -0.57
N ILE A 58 -12.72 -6.87 -0.66
CA ILE A 58 -11.29 -6.60 -0.45
C ILE A 58 -10.92 -6.87 1.01
N GLN A 59 -11.75 -6.43 1.95
CA GLN A 59 -11.53 -6.66 3.39
C GLN A 59 -11.53 -8.16 3.72
N GLN A 60 -12.52 -8.91 3.24
CA GLN A 60 -12.60 -10.35 3.48
C GLN A 60 -11.41 -11.10 2.89
N LEU A 61 -10.95 -10.73 1.69
CA LEU A 61 -9.74 -11.31 1.10
C LEU A 61 -8.50 -10.99 1.96
N ALA A 62 -8.38 -9.76 2.47
CA ALA A 62 -7.30 -9.38 3.38
C ALA A 62 -7.32 -10.18 4.69
N ASP A 63 -8.50 -10.36 5.31
CA ASP A 63 -8.66 -11.14 6.54
C ASP A 63 -8.33 -12.63 6.35
N ARG A 64 -8.74 -13.22 5.22
CA ARG A 64 -8.34 -14.60 4.86
C ARG A 64 -6.83 -14.70 4.65
N THR A 65 -6.23 -13.70 4.01
CA THR A 65 -4.77 -13.66 3.81
C THR A 65 -4.04 -13.57 5.14
N ARG A 66 -4.53 -12.76 6.08
CA ARG A 66 -3.98 -12.67 7.43
C ARG A 66 -4.05 -14.02 8.15
N SER A 67 -5.21 -14.67 8.11
CA SER A 67 -5.41 -16.00 8.71
C SER A 67 -4.44 -17.05 8.14
N LEU A 68 -4.16 -16.99 6.83
CA LEU A 68 -3.19 -17.86 6.19
C LEU A 68 -1.75 -17.54 6.63
N CYS A 69 -1.39 -16.27 6.67
CA CYS A 69 -0.11 -15.80 7.21
C CYS A 69 0.10 -16.24 8.67
N ASP A 70 -0.95 -16.26 9.49
CA ASP A 70 -0.88 -16.69 10.89
C ASP A 70 -0.61 -18.19 11.02
N THR A 71 -1.23 -18.98 10.14
CA THR A 71 -0.96 -20.43 10.05
C THR A 71 0.49 -20.71 9.68
N TYR A 72 1.08 -19.87 8.82
CA TYR A 72 2.48 -19.98 8.41
C TYR A 72 3.47 -19.54 9.49
N GLY A 73 3.09 -18.52 10.28
CA GLY A 73 3.84 -18.02 11.41
C GLY A 73 4.80 -16.88 11.10
N VAL A 74 4.90 -15.93 12.03
CA VAL A 74 5.64 -14.67 11.88
C VAL A 74 7.13 -14.87 11.61
N GLU A 75 7.78 -15.83 12.28
CA GLU A 75 9.21 -16.11 12.08
C GLU A 75 9.54 -16.53 10.64
N ARG A 76 8.64 -17.28 9.99
CA ARG A 76 8.81 -17.71 8.60
C ARG A 76 8.49 -16.59 7.63
N LEU A 77 7.56 -15.69 7.96
CA LEU A 77 7.19 -14.53 7.16
C LEU A 77 8.16 -13.36 7.24
N ARG A 78 8.96 -13.26 8.31
CA ARG A 78 9.78 -12.07 8.61
C ARG A 78 10.65 -11.60 7.45
N ASN A 79 11.11 -12.53 6.62
CA ASN A 79 11.96 -12.27 5.46
C ASN A 79 11.24 -12.48 4.12
N HIS A 80 9.97 -12.91 4.13
CA HIS A 80 9.20 -13.10 2.90
C HIS A 80 8.68 -11.76 2.40
N ARG A 81 9.03 -11.42 1.17
CA ARG A 81 8.64 -10.15 0.56
C ARG A 81 7.25 -10.26 -0.05
N GLY A 82 6.32 -9.48 0.47
CA GLY A 82 5.02 -9.28 -0.16
C GLY A 82 5.11 -8.49 -1.47
N VAL A 83 4.04 -8.56 -2.25
CA VAL A 83 3.89 -7.87 -3.55
C VAL A 83 2.80 -6.78 -3.53
N GLY A 84 2.15 -6.58 -2.38
CA GLY A 84 0.95 -5.74 -2.26
C GLY A 84 1.23 -4.25 -2.04
N LEU A 85 2.40 -3.88 -1.50
CA LEU A 85 2.74 -2.48 -1.20
C LEU A 85 3.89 -1.97 -2.07
N SER A 86 3.78 -0.70 -2.48
CA SER A 86 4.88 0.03 -3.11
C SER A 86 5.96 0.34 -2.07
N ARG A 87 7.22 0.45 -2.50
CA ARG A 87 8.35 0.81 -1.63
C ARG A 87 8.42 2.30 -1.29
N GLY A 88 7.56 3.11 -1.91
CA GLY A 88 7.57 4.55 -1.78
C GLY A 88 6.38 5.17 -2.48
N LEU A 89 6.24 6.46 -2.25
CA LEU A 89 5.26 7.31 -2.91
C LEU A 89 5.59 7.44 -4.40
N SER A 90 4.55 7.64 -5.21
CA SER A 90 4.75 7.99 -6.62
C SER A 90 5.38 9.38 -6.74
N ASN A 91 5.94 9.69 -7.92
CA ASN A 91 6.41 11.05 -8.20
C ASN A 91 5.26 12.06 -8.08
N ASP A 92 4.05 11.71 -8.52
CA ASP A 92 2.89 12.60 -8.42
C ASP A 92 2.51 12.88 -6.96
N ASP A 93 2.56 11.87 -6.09
CA ASP A 93 2.32 12.03 -4.66
C ASP A 93 3.40 12.91 -4.02
N LEU A 94 4.68 12.68 -4.33
CA LEU A 94 5.80 13.48 -3.82
C LEU A 94 5.67 14.95 -4.25
N ALA A 95 5.43 15.20 -5.53
CA ALA A 95 5.23 16.55 -6.05
C ALA A 95 4.01 17.23 -5.42
N THR A 96 2.92 16.48 -5.21
CA THR A 96 1.70 16.97 -4.56
C THR A 96 1.92 17.30 -3.09
N ALA A 97 2.64 16.46 -2.35
CA ALA A 97 2.98 16.69 -0.96
C ALA A 97 3.80 17.98 -0.78
N VAL A 98 4.86 18.16 -1.59
CA VAL A 98 5.67 19.39 -1.58
C VAL A 98 4.83 20.61 -1.95
N ALA A 99 4.03 20.50 -3.00
CA ALA A 99 3.16 21.59 -3.43
C ALA A 99 2.16 22.00 -2.34
N LYS A 100 1.60 21.03 -1.61
CA LYS A 100 0.66 21.27 -0.51
C LYS A 100 1.31 22.03 0.63
N MET A 101 2.49 21.59 1.09
CA MET A 101 3.24 22.28 2.16
C MET A 101 3.62 23.71 1.77
N GLN A 102 3.92 23.94 0.49
CA GLN A 102 4.29 25.26 -0.04
C GLN A 102 3.10 26.10 -0.56
N ARG A 103 1.86 25.61 -0.40
CA ARG A 103 0.63 26.24 -0.91
C ARG A 103 0.69 26.63 -2.39
N ARG A 104 1.26 25.76 -3.22
CA ARG A 104 1.33 25.94 -4.68
C ARG A 104 0.76 24.73 -5.43
N ARG A 105 0.75 24.81 -6.77
CA ARG A 105 0.26 23.71 -7.63
C ARG A 105 1.38 22.69 -7.90
N PRO A 106 1.10 21.38 -7.99
CA PRO A 106 2.11 20.35 -8.31
C PRO A 106 2.89 20.65 -9.61
N LYS A 107 2.23 21.23 -10.61
CA LYS A 107 2.87 21.65 -11.87
C LYS A 107 4.04 22.64 -11.66
N ALA A 108 3.98 23.47 -10.63
CA ALA A 108 5.07 24.39 -10.30
C ALA A 108 6.28 23.65 -9.68
N VAL A 109 6.02 22.61 -8.86
CA VAL A 109 7.07 21.74 -8.32
C VAL A 109 7.77 21.01 -9.46
N TYR A 110 7.01 20.40 -10.37
CA TYR A 110 7.56 19.72 -11.55
C TYR A 110 8.40 20.63 -12.45
N LYS A 111 8.02 21.91 -12.58
CA LYS A 111 8.80 22.89 -13.37
C LYS A 111 10.22 23.05 -12.82
N THR A 112 10.39 22.98 -11.51
CA THR A 112 11.69 23.11 -10.84
C THR A 112 12.40 21.77 -10.71
N ALA A 113 11.69 20.72 -10.30
CA ALA A 113 12.25 19.41 -9.98
C ALA A 113 12.52 18.53 -11.21
N GLY A 114 11.97 18.90 -12.37
CA GLY A 114 11.96 18.08 -13.58
C GLY A 114 10.92 16.95 -13.52
N PRO A 115 10.63 16.28 -14.66
CA PRO A 115 9.59 15.25 -14.75
C PRO A 115 9.87 13.99 -13.90
N LEU A 116 11.15 13.72 -13.61
CA LEU A 116 11.57 12.60 -12.76
C LEU A 116 11.86 13.02 -11.31
N LEU A 117 11.61 14.28 -10.95
CA LEU A 117 11.88 14.85 -9.64
C LEU A 117 13.35 14.75 -9.18
N ASN A 118 14.31 14.70 -10.12
CA ASN A 118 15.74 14.67 -9.80
C ASN A 118 16.16 15.87 -8.94
N ASP A 119 15.53 17.03 -9.16
CA ASP A 119 15.82 18.28 -8.45
C ASP A 119 14.75 18.61 -7.38
N LEU A 120 14.07 17.59 -6.82
CA LEU A 120 13.02 17.79 -5.81
C LEU A 120 13.50 18.58 -4.60
N GLN A 121 14.76 18.39 -4.18
CA GLN A 121 15.35 19.11 -3.06
C GLN A 121 15.40 20.63 -3.32
N ILE A 122 15.69 21.04 -4.56
CA ILE A 122 15.68 22.45 -4.97
C ILE A 122 14.24 22.98 -4.91
N ALA A 123 13.30 22.23 -5.48
CA ALA A 123 11.89 22.59 -5.46
C ALA A 123 11.31 22.70 -4.04
N TYR A 124 11.83 21.91 -3.09
CA TYR A 124 11.42 21.88 -1.68
C TYR A 124 11.83 23.13 -0.90
N VAL A 125 13.00 23.71 -1.20
CA VAL A 125 13.50 24.94 -0.54
C VAL A 125 13.12 26.22 -1.27
N GLU A 126 12.55 26.11 -2.48
CA GLU A 126 12.19 27.24 -3.35
C GLU A 126 11.15 28.19 -2.73
N LYS A 127 10.27 27.67 -1.85
CA LYS A 127 9.17 28.41 -1.23
C LYS A 127 9.04 28.01 0.24
N SER A 128 8.53 28.94 1.05
CA SER A 128 8.21 28.69 2.44
C SER A 128 7.21 27.54 2.57
N VAL A 129 7.50 26.61 3.49
CA VAL A 129 6.58 25.57 3.93
C VAL A 129 5.71 26.12 5.05
N SER A 130 4.49 25.62 5.19
CA SER A 130 3.58 26.03 6.26
C SER A 130 2.52 24.96 6.54
N GLY A 131 1.98 24.99 7.74
CA GLY A 131 0.86 24.13 8.16
C GLY A 131 1.29 23.12 9.21
N THR A 132 0.47 22.10 9.41
CA THR A 132 0.75 21.05 10.41
C THR A 132 1.08 19.75 9.70
N VAL A 133 2.19 19.14 10.07
CA VAL A 133 2.60 17.80 9.63
C VAL A 133 2.31 16.83 10.75
N LEU A 134 1.67 15.71 10.42
CA LEU A 134 1.56 14.54 11.27
C LEU A 134 2.57 13.51 10.77
N GLY A 135 3.66 13.32 11.51
CA GLY A 135 4.56 12.20 11.33
C GLY A 135 3.91 10.95 11.93
N ILE A 136 3.87 9.86 11.17
CA ILE A 136 3.40 8.55 11.64
C ILE A 136 4.57 7.58 11.52
N ASP A 137 4.91 6.95 12.64
CA ASP A 137 5.94 5.93 12.71
C ASP A 137 5.30 4.61 13.13
N ILE A 138 5.41 3.58 12.29
CA ILE A 138 4.79 2.28 12.53
C ILE A 138 5.86 1.24 12.82
N GLU A 139 5.65 0.49 13.89
CA GLU A 139 6.48 -0.66 14.22
C GLU A 139 5.75 -1.93 13.80
N THR A 140 6.47 -2.83 13.14
CA THR A 140 5.87 -4.04 12.58
C THR A 140 6.64 -5.31 12.93
N THR A 141 5.94 -6.44 13.03
CA THR A 141 6.57 -7.76 13.26
C THR A 141 7.37 -8.29 12.06
N SER A 142 7.26 -7.63 10.91
CA SER A 142 7.93 -7.98 9.66
C SER A 142 8.58 -6.74 9.05
N ARG A 143 9.62 -6.95 8.23
CA ARG A 143 10.18 -5.89 7.36
C ARG A 143 9.28 -5.55 6.18
N PHE A 144 8.26 -6.37 5.93
CA PHE A 144 7.25 -6.21 4.90
C PHE A 144 5.89 -6.02 5.60
N PRO A 145 5.46 -4.76 5.81
CA PRO A 145 4.32 -4.46 6.67
C PRO A 145 3.01 -5.08 6.17
N GLU A 146 2.89 -5.37 4.87
CA GLU A 146 1.71 -6.05 4.31
C GLU A 146 1.50 -7.48 4.82
N LEU A 147 2.56 -8.14 5.32
CA LEU A 147 2.49 -9.50 5.89
C LEU A 147 2.75 -9.51 7.40
N GLY A 148 3.09 -8.36 7.98
CA GLY A 148 3.33 -8.21 9.41
C GLY A 148 2.08 -7.79 10.18
N TYR A 149 2.23 -7.70 11.49
CA TYR A 149 1.33 -6.96 12.36
C TYR A 149 1.94 -5.61 12.68
N ILE A 150 1.10 -4.58 12.75
CA ILE A 150 1.47 -3.33 13.41
C ILE A 150 1.43 -3.58 14.92
N VAL A 151 2.58 -3.41 15.59
CA VAL A 151 2.71 -3.63 17.04
C VAL A 151 2.68 -2.32 17.82
N ASN A 152 3.07 -1.22 17.18
CA ASN A 152 3.01 0.11 17.75
C ASN A 152 2.81 1.15 16.65
N VAL A 153 2.14 2.25 17.00
CA VAL A 153 1.96 3.43 16.14
C VAL A 153 2.37 4.65 16.94
N GLY A 154 3.50 5.24 16.60
CA GLY A 154 3.92 6.56 17.04
C GLY A 154 3.32 7.64 16.14
N PHE A 155 2.95 8.76 16.74
CA PHE A 155 2.52 9.94 16.00
C PHE A 155 3.10 11.20 16.62
N GLU A 156 3.52 12.13 15.77
CA GLU A 156 4.09 13.41 16.18
C GLU A 156 3.54 14.54 15.31
N PHE A 157 3.19 15.66 15.95
CA PHE A 157 2.71 16.84 15.24
C PHE A 157 3.80 17.91 15.20
N TRP A 158 4.10 18.41 13.99
CA TRP A 158 4.98 19.55 13.78
C TRP A 158 4.21 20.72 13.17
N ASN A 159 4.40 21.92 13.74
CA ASN A 159 3.88 23.15 13.18
C ASN A 159 4.99 23.84 12.38
N LEU A 160 4.77 23.99 11.07
CA LEU A 160 5.67 24.60 10.09
C LEU A 160 5.30 26.07 9.83
#